data_AF-A0A6V7KEP5-F1
#
_entry.id   AF-A0A6V7KEP5-F1
#
_cell.length_a   1.000
_cell.length_b   1.000
_cell.length_c   1.000
_cell.angle_alpha   90.00
_cell.angle_beta   90.00
_cell.angle_gamma   90.00
#
_symmetry.space_group_name_H-M   'P 1'
#
loop_
_entity.id
_entity.type
_entity.pdbx_description
1 polymer ?
#
loop_
_entity_poly.entity_id
_entity_poly.type
_entity_poly.pdbx_seq_one_letter_code
_entity_poly.pdbx_strand_id
1 'polypeptide(L)' 'MASNMGIQIGNAWFQRKINLRPQHRGVHLVTEEILRQVPELLQFSVGLCHIQ' A
#
# COMPACT_ATOMS: atom_id res chain seq x y z
N MET A 1 1.13 -24.56 5.95
CA MET A 1 0.67 -24.59 4.55
C MET A 1 -0.02 -23.26 4.25
N ALA A 2 0.75 -22.20 3.96
CA ALA A 2 0.17 -20.94 3.49
C ALA A 2 0.29 -20.96 1.98
N SER A 3 -0.85 -21.00 1.30
CA SER A 3 -0.93 -20.88 -0.15
C SER A 3 -0.32 -19.54 -0.55
N ASN A 4 0.87 -19.60 -1.12
CA ASN A 4 1.51 -18.49 -1.81
C ASN A 4 0.73 -18.24 -3.11
N MET A 5 -0.47 -17.67 -2.98
CA MET A 5 -1.16 -16.97 -4.06
C MET A 5 -0.40 -15.67 -4.30
N GLY A 6 0.89 -15.81 -4.64
CA GLY A 6 1.76 -14.72 -5.02
C GLY A 6 1.14 -14.06 -6.23
N ILE A 7 0.99 -12.75 -6.13
CA ILE A 7 0.69 -11.87 -7.25
C ILE A 7 1.36 -12.39 -8.52
N GLN A 8 0.59 -12.51 -9.61
CA GLN A 8 1.11 -12.88 -10.93
C GLN A 8 2.18 -11.86 -11.34
N ILE A 9 3.45 -12.27 -11.28
CA ILE A 9 4.61 -11.46 -11.64
C ILE A 9 4.54 -11.22 -13.15
N GLY A 10 4.17 -10.01 -13.55
CA GLY A 10 4.07 -9.60 -14.95
C GLY A 10 3.08 -8.46 -15.20
N ASN A 11 1.90 -8.47 -14.55
CA ASN A 11 0.80 -7.53 -14.83
C ASN A 11 0.14 -6.92 -13.56
N ALA A 12 0.78 -7.06 -12.40
CA ALA A 12 0.18 -6.67 -11.15
C ALA A 12 0.30 -5.17 -10.87
N TRP A 13 -0.80 -4.46 -11.09
CA TRP A 13 -0.93 -3.04 -10.82
C TRP A 13 -2.26 -2.76 -10.13
N PHE A 14 -2.24 -1.89 -9.14
CA PHE A 14 -3.42 -1.49 -8.38
C PHE A 14 -3.42 0.02 -8.19
N GLN A 15 -4.61 0.61 -8.20
CA GLN A 15 -4.82 2.00 -7.84
C GLN A 15 -6.03 2.10 -6.91
N ARG A 16 -5.85 2.82 -5.80
CA ARG A 16 -6.92 3.08 -4.84
C ARG A 16 -6.79 4.48 -4.25
N LYS A 17 -7.93 5.08 -3.92
CA LYS A 17 -7.99 6.27 -3.07
C LYS A 17 -7.97 5.85 -1.60
N ILE A 18 -7.04 6.43 -0.84
CA ILE A 18 -6.97 6.27 0.61
C ILE A 18 -7.41 7.58 1.28
N ASN A 19 -7.96 7.48 2.48
CA ASN A 19 -8.34 8.65 3.27
C ASN A 19 -7.40 8.75 4.46
N LEU A 20 -6.58 9.79 4.51
CA LEU A 20 -5.75 10.06 5.67
C LEU A 20 -6.56 10.77 6.76
N ARG A 21 -6.30 10.45 8.02
CA ARG A 21 -6.87 11.13 9.17
C ARG A 21 -6.50 12.62 9.10
N PRO A 22 -7.46 13.53 9.33
CA PRO A 22 -7.16 14.95 9.45
C PRO A 22 -6.13 15.20 10.55
N GLN A 23 -5.10 16.00 10.24
CA GLN A 23 -4.09 16.40 11.20
C GLN A 23 -3.91 17.92 11.16
N HIS A 24 -3.52 18.50 12.29
CA HIS A 24 -3.12 19.91 12.34
C HIS A 24 -1.88 20.17 11.47
N ARG A 25 -1.59 21.44 11.15
CA ARG A 25 -0.42 21.80 10.33
C ARG A 25 0.87 21.27 10.95
N GLY A 26 1.67 20.57 10.15
CA GLY A 26 2.92 19.95 10.58
C GLY A 26 3.32 18.80 9.66
N VAL A 27 4.31 18.03 10.11
CA VAL A 27 4.75 16.79 9.45
C VAL A 27 4.19 15.61 10.21
N HIS A 28 3.59 14.66 9.49
CA HIS A 28 2.92 13.49 10.07
C HIS A 28 3.43 12.21 9.42
N LEU A 29 3.78 11.23 10.24
CA LEU A 29 4.14 9.90 9.75
C LEU A 29 2.86 9.11 9.46
N VAL A 30 2.71 8.67 8.22
CA VAL A 30 1.48 8.02 7.71
C VAL A 30 1.70 6.55 7.30
N THR A 31 2.86 5.98 7.59
CA THR A 31 3.23 4.62 7.15
C THR A 31 2.21 3.57 7.56
N GLU A 32 1.85 3.50 8.84
CA GLU A 32 0.88 2.52 9.35
C GLU A 32 -0.51 2.71 8.74
N GLU A 33 -0.89 3.96 8.50
CA GLU A 33 -2.19 4.30 7.93
C GLU A 33 -2.27 3.90 6.45
N ILE A 34 -1.18 4.08 5.72
CA ILE A 34 -1.03 3.59 4.34
C ILE A 34 -1.03 2.05 4.31
N LEU A 35 -0.30 1.36 5.19
CA LEU A 35 -0.22 -0.10 5.20
C LEU A 35 -1.58 -0.76 5.53
N ARG A 36 -2.36 -0.18 6.46
CA ARG A 36 -3.75 -0.60 6.70
C ARG A 36 -4.66 -0.27 5.53
N GLN A 37 -4.43 0.91 4.95
CA GLN A 37 -5.01 1.45 3.73
C GLN A 37 -4.86 0.53 2.52
N VAL A 38 -3.68 -0.08 2.36
CA VAL A 38 -3.20 -0.73 1.14
C VAL A 38 -2.46 -2.03 1.49
N PRO A 39 -3.18 -3.07 1.97
CA PRO A 39 -2.58 -4.35 2.33
C PRO A 39 -1.98 -5.09 1.13
N GLU A 40 -2.36 -4.74 -0.10
CA GLU A 40 -1.80 -5.31 -1.33
C GLU A 40 -0.30 -5.02 -1.46
N LEU A 41 0.21 -3.95 -0.82
CA LEU A 41 1.66 -3.68 -0.77
C LEU A 41 2.46 -4.84 -0.18
N LEU A 42 1.90 -5.58 0.78
CA LEU A 42 2.56 -6.72 1.43
C LEU A 42 2.69 -7.94 0.51
N GLN A 43 1.97 -7.93 -0.61
CA GLN A 43 2.01 -9.03 -1.59
C GLN A 43 3.12 -8.82 -2.63
N PHE A 44 3.70 -7.61 -2.71
CA PHE A 44 4.84 -7.33 -3.59
C PHE A 44 6.15 -7.55 -2.83
N SER A 45 7.05 -8.36 -3.37
CA SER A 45 8.41 -8.47 -2.83
C SER A 45 9.26 -7.23 -3.19
N VAL A 46 9.08 -6.70 -4.40
CA VAL A 46 9.70 -5.47 -4.92
C VAL A 46 8.70 -4.81 -5.87
N GLY A 47 8.61 -3.48 -5.87
CA GLY A 47 7.70 -2.75 -6.75
C GLY A 47 7.89 -1.23 -6.67
N LEU A 48 7.01 -0.50 -7.35
CA LEU A 48 6.95 0.95 -7.32
C LEU A 48 5.59 1.38 -6.75
N CYS A 49 5.62 2.26 -5.74
CA CYS A 49 4.42 2.87 -5.17
C CYS A 49 4.45 4.37 -5.52
N HIS A 50 3.44 4.82 -6.25
CA HIS A 50 3.23 6.24 -6.56
C HIS A 50 2.15 6.81 -5.65
N ILE A 51 2.45 7.93 -4.99
CA ILE A 51 1.54 8.63 -4.08
C ILE A 51 1.39 10.06 -4.59
N GLN A 52 0.15 10.48 -4.82
CA GLN A 52 -0.23 11.81 -5.33
C GLN A 52 -1.22 12.48 -4.38
#